data_AF-A0A7S1GYC5-F1
#
_entry.id   AF-A0A7S1GYC5-F1
#
_cell.length_a   1.000
_cell.length_b   1.000
_cell.length_c   1.000
_cell.angle_alpha   90.00
_cell.angle_beta   90.00
_cell.angle_gamma   90.00
#
_symmetry.space_group_name_H-M   'P 1'
#
loop_
_entity.id
_entity.type
_entity.pdbx_description
1 polymer ?
#
loop_
_entity_poly.entity_id
_entity_poly.type
_entity_poly.pdbx_seq_one_letter_code
_entity_poly.pdbx_strand_id
1 'polypeptide(L)'
;FEVLECSWTQLSSDMASARDLNQLISSHERYVDSILERALLTEESEGERRQLDKVFHAILETCAVQEQLCEYAELQLERHRVLVRKEEEAAARQQWGLDDDDDDLERPQLSIPLDLVARLKVKGSEFKGCFETMRELLGSTPRADLRSLNFRLDFSHFYTDFACDAA
;
A
#
# COMPACT_ATOMS: atom_id res chain seq x y z
N PHE A 1 17.14 5.29 -2.83
CA PHE A 1 18.46 5.16 -3.49
C PHE A 1 19.37 6.35 -3.22
N GLU A 2 18.91 7.59 -3.34
CA GLU A 2 19.75 8.79 -3.15
C GLU A 2 20.41 8.94 -1.76
N VAL A 3 19.72 8.59 -0.67
CA VAL A 3 20.24 8.76 0.69
C VAL A 3 21.46 7.87 0.96
N LEU A 4 21.35 6.57 0.69
CA LEU A 4 22.42 5.60 0.98
C LEU A 4 23.65 5.81 0.09
N GLU A 5 23.46 6.13 -1.18
CA GLU A 5 24.56 6.32 -2.13
C GLU A 5 25.36 7.59 -1.82
N CYS A 6 24.67 8.70 -1.52
CA CYS A 6 25.33 9.94 -1.10
C CYS A 6 26.05 9.79 0.25
N SER A 7 25.40 9.16 1.24
CA SER A 7 26.04 8.93 2.54
C SER A 7 27.24 7.98 2.43
N TRP A 8 27.17 6.96 1.57
CA TRP A 8 28.27 6.00 1.35
C TRP A 8 29.47 6.62 0.64
N THR A 9 29.23 7.42 -0.41
CA THR A 9 30.30 8.14 -1.11
C THR A 9 31.01 9.14 -0.19
N GLN A 10 30.26 9.82 0.68
CA GLN A 10 30.81 10.68 1.73
C GLN A 10 31.69 9.89 2.71
N LEU A 11 31.20 8.77 3.25
CA LEU A 11 31.97 7.91 4.15
C LEU A 11 33.24 7.38 3.48
N SER A 12 33.15 6.91 2.23
CA SER A 12 34.30 6.37 1.50
C SER A 12 35.39 7.42 1.27
N SER A 13 35.02 8.69 1.08
CA SER A 13 35.97 9.80 0.98
C SER A 13 36.59 10.14 2.34
N ASP A 14 35.77 10.18 3.40
CA ASP A 14 36.21 10.44 4.76
C ASP A 14 37.14 9.34 5.29
N MET A 15 36.89 8.07 4.93
CA MET A 15 37.76 6.94 5.26
C MET A 15 39.12 7.02 4.55
N ALA A 16 39.14 7.45 3.28
CA ALA A 16 40.37 7.60 2.51
C ALA A 16 41.25 8.77 2.99
N SER A 17 40.66 9.76 3.67
CA SER A 17 41.34 10.95 4.18
C SER A 17 41.68 10.88 5.68
N ALA A 18 41.11 9.91 6.41
CA ALA A 18 41.35 9.70 7.83
C ALA A 18 42.82 9.34 8.13
N ARG A 19 43.43 10.07 9.06
CA ARG A 19 44.84 9.87 9.46
C ARG A 19 45.00 9.07 10.75
N ASP A 20 43.93 8.96 11.52
CA ASP A 20 43.91 8.24 12.79
C ASP A 20 42.60 7.45 12.96
N LEU A 21 42.62 6.51 13.91
CA LEU A 21 41.47 5.65 14.19
C LEU A 21 40.27 6.45 14.74
N ASN A 22 40.52 7.55 15.45
CA ASN A 22 39.45 8.36 16.03
C ASN A 22 38.67 9.11 14.94
N GLN A 23 39.34 9.60 13.91
CA GLN A 23 38.75 10.19 12.72
C GLN A 23 37.93 9.16 11.95
N LEU A 24 38.42 7.92 11.85
CA LEU A 24 37.67 6.83 11.23
C LEU A 24 36.37 6.54 11.99
N ILE A 25 36.46 6.38 13.31
CA ILE A 25 35.30 6.15 14.18
C ILE A 25 34.31 7.32 14.07
N SER A 26 34.79 8.56 14.14
CA SER A 26 33.95 9.76 14.07
C SER A 26 33.24 9.89 12.71
N SER A 27 33.90 9.52 11.61
CA SER A 27 33.29 9.54 10.27
C SER A 27 32.25 8.43 10.11
N HIS A 28 32.49 7.26 10.71
CA HIS A 28 31.51 6.18 10.75
C HIS A 28 30.28 6.54 11.60
N GLU A 29 30.46 7.12 12.79
CA GLU A 29 29.36 7.60 13.63
C GLU A 29 28.50 8.63 12.89
N ARG A 30 29.14 9.62 12.25
CA ARG A 30 28.43 10.60 11.40
C ARG A 30 27.65 9.95 10.25
N TYR A 31 28.19 8.91 9.63
CA TYR A 31 27.50 8.17 8.58
C TYR A 31 26.24 7.46 9.12
N VAL A 32 26.36 6.76 10.25
CA VAL A 32 25.24 6.06 10.87
C VAL A 32 24.16 7.04 11.31
N ASP A 33 24.54 8.13 11.99
CA ASP A 33 23.59 9.15 12.44
C ASP A 33 22.86 9.80 11.26
N SER A 34 23.59 10.12 10.18
CA SER A 34 23.00 10.65 8.96
C SER A 34 22.00 9.69 8.31
N ILE A 35 22.30 8.38 8.31
CA ILE A 35 21.35 7.38 7.78
C ILE A 35 20.13 7.28 8.67
N LEU A 36 20.31 7.22 10.00
CA LEU A 36 19.20 7.10 10.94
C LEU A 36 18.28 8.32 10.87
N GLU A 37 18.84 9.53 10.78
CA GLU A 37 18.06 10.76 10.63
C GLU A 37 17.27 10.77 9.32
N ARG A 38 17.92 10.42 8.20
CA ARG A 38 17.29 10.42 6.87
C ARG A 38 16.31 9.26 6.67
N ALA A 39 16.43 8.20 7.46
CA ALA A 39 15.49 7.08 7.51
C ALA A 39 14.31 7.31 8.48
N LEU A 40 14.22 8.48 9.13
CA LEU A 40 13.18 8.82 10.10
C LEU A 40 13.17 7.90 11.33
N LEU A 41 14.35 7.39 11.71
CA LEU A 41 14.53 6.48 12.85
C LEU A 41 15.05 7.20 14.11
N THR A 42 15.23 8.51 14.06
CA THR A 42 15.62 9.33 15.21
C THR A 42 14.41 9.75 16.04
N GLU A 43 14.64 10.10 17.31
CA GLU A 43 13.57 10.56 18.23
C GLU A 43 12.85 11.81 17.71
N GLU A 44 13.57 12.69 17.01
CA GLU A 44 13.00 13.90 16.41
C GLU A 44 12.01 13.61 15.27
N SER A 45 12.06 12.41 14.69
CA SER A 45 11.19 11.98 13.60
C SER A 45 10.11 10.99 14.04
N GLU A 46 9.87 10.90 15.35
CA GLU A 46 8.86 9.99 15.90
C GLU A 46 7.44 10.35 15.43
N GLY A 47 7.15 11.63 15.19
CA GLY A 47 5.88 12.09 14.61
C GLY A 47 5.65 11.56 13.20
N GLU A 48 6.63 11.76 12.34
CA GLU A 48 6.67 11.27 10.95
C GLU A 48 6.58 9.75 10.92
N ARG A 49 7.37 9.06 11.75
CA ARG A 49 7.39 7.60 11.83
C ARG A 49 6.04 7.03 12.25
N ARG A 50 5.41 7.58 13.29
CA ARG A 50 4.07 7.13 13.72
C ARG A 50 3.03 7.33 12.64
N GLN A 51 3.12 8.40 11.87
CA GLN A 51 2.18 8.64 10.77
C GLN A 51 2.43 7.68 9.61
N LEU A 52 3.69 7.40 9.30
CA LEU A 52 4.10 6.40 8.30
C LEU A 52 3.64 4.99 8.69
N ASP A 53 3.75 4.63 9.98
CA ASP A 53 3.20 3.38 10.52
C ASP A 53 1.68 3.31 10.29
N LYS A 54 0.93 4.38 10.56
CA LYS A 54 -0.52 4.41 10.29
C LYS A 54 -0.84 4.22 8.80
N VAL A 55 -0.07 4.85 7.92
CA VAL A 55 -0.22 4.67 6.47
C VAL A 55 0.03 3.21 6.07
N PHE A 56 1.08 2.58 6.60
CA PHE A 56 1.33 1.16 6.33
C PHE A 56 0.22 0.25 6.87
N HIS A 57 -0.30 0.51 8.07
CA HIS A 57 -1.43 -0.24 8.61
C HIS A 57 -2.66 -0.07 7.70
N ALA A 58 -2.98 1.14 7.25
CA ALA A 58 -4.09 1.38 6.34
C ALA A 58 -3.92 0.69 4.98
N ILE A 59 -2.69 0.60 4.45
CA ILE A 59 -2.37 -0.18 3.24
C ILE A 59 -2.68 -1.67 3.49
N LEU A 60 -2.15 -2.23 4.58
CA LEU A 60 -2.34 -3.65 4.91
C LEU A 60 -3.83 -3.99 5.11
N GLU A 61 -4.58 -3.13 5.80
CA GLU A 61 -6.02 -3.32 5.99
C GLU A 61 -6.79 -3.27 4.66
N THR A 62 -6.41 -2.35 3.77
CA THR A 62 -7.02 -2.24 2.44
C THR A 62 -6.70 -3.47 1.58
N CYS A 63 -5.44 -3.94 1.60
CA CYS A 63 -5.03 -5.17 0.93
C CYS A 63 -5.81 -6.38 1.44
N ALA A 64 -5.98 -6.53 2.75
CA ALA A 64 -6.73 -7.64 3.34
C ALA A 64 -8.21 -7.64 2.90
N VAL A 65 -8.86 -6.47 2.82
CA VAL A 65 -10.25 -6.36 2.33
C VAL A 65 -10.32 -6.64 0.83
N GLN A 66 -9.33 -6.19 0.07
CA GLN A 66 -9.22 -6.48 -1.36
C GLN A 66 -9.04 -7.98 -1.62
N GLU A 67 -8.17 -8.67 -0.87
CA GLU A 67 -7.97 -10.12 -0.95
C GLU A 67 -9.28 -10.87 -0.70
N GLN A 68 -10.04 -10.51 0.33
CA GLN A 68 -11.37 -11.09 0.60
C GLN A 68 -12.34 -10.90 -0.57
N LEU A 69 -12.31 -9.74 -1.23
CA LEU A 69 -13.14 -9.46 -2.40
C LEU A 69 -12.72 -10.30 -3.61
N CYS A 70 -11.41 -10.45 -3.84
CA CYS A 70 -10.86 -11.28 -4.89
C CYS A 70 -11.21 -12.76 -4.68
N GLU A 71 -11.03 -13.30 -3.48
CA GLU A 71 -11.40 -14.67 -3.12
C GLU A 71 -12.90 -14.93 -3.34
N TYR A 72 -13.75 -13.97 -2.94
CA TYR A 72 -15.18 -14.06 -3.20
C TYR A 72 -15.49 -14.12 -4.71
N ALA A 73 -14.86 -13.24 -5.50
CA ALA A 73 -15.08 -13.20 -6.94
C ALA A 73 -14.63 -14.51 -7.61
N GLU A 74 -13.48 -15.06 -7.21
CA GLU A 74 -12.97 -16.35 -7.69
C GLU A 74 -13.94 -17.50 -7.36
N LEU A 75 -14.46 -17.55 -6.13
CA LEU A 75 -15.44 -18.56 -5.73
C LEU A 75 -16.72 -18.49 -6.57
N GLN A 76 -17.22 -17.28 -6.85
CA GLN A 76 -18.41 -17.12 -7.68
C GLN A 76 -18.16 -17.54 -9.13
N LEU A 77 -16.99 -17.23 -9.69
CA LEU A 77 -16.60 -17.68 -11.02
C LEU A 77 -16.53 -19.21 -11.11
N GLU A 78 -15.98 -19.87 -10.10
CA GLU A 78 -15.86 -21.32 -10.10
C GLU A 78 -17.24 -22.00 -9.96
N ARG A 79 -18.12 -21.46 -9.12
CA ARG A 79 -19.53 -21.92 -9.04
C ARG A 79 -20.24 -21.81 -10.39
N HIS A 80 -20.10 -20.66 -11.06
CA HIS A 80 -20.69 -20.46 -12.38
C HIS A 80 -20.13 -21.43 -13.41
N ARG A 81 -18.82 -21.71 -13.40
CA ARG A 81 -18.21 -22.70 -14.32
C ARG A 81 -18.75 -24.11 -14.10
N VAL A 82 -18.95 -24.54 -12.86
CA VAL A 82 -19.51 -25.85 -12.54
C VAL A 82 -20.96 -25.95 -13.03
N LEU A 83 -21.76 -24.91 -12.85
CA LEU A 83 -23.13 -24.85 -13.35
C LEU A 83 -23.18 -24.96 -14.88
N VAL A 84 -22.39 -24.15 -15.59
CA VAL A 84 -22.33 -24.20 -17.06
C VAL A 84 -21.92 -25.59 -17.55
N ARG A 85 -20.93 -26.23 -16.91
CA ARG A 85 -20.52 -27.60 -17.27
C ARG A 85 -21.65 -28.61 -17.04
N LYS A 86 -22.37 -28.51 -15.92
CA LYS A 86 -23.53 -29.38 -15.64
C LYS A 86 -24.65 -29.18 -16.66
N GLU A 87 -24.94 -27.94 -17.04
CA GLU A 87 -25.91 -27.61 -18.09
C GLU A 87 -25.49 -28.21 -19.45
N GLU A 88 -24.21 -28.10 -19.82
CA GLU A 88 -23.66 -28.72 -21.03
C GLU A 88 -23.78 -30.26 -21.02
N GLU A 89 -23.49 -30.89 -19.88
CA GLU A 89 -23.63 -32.34 -19.72
C GLU A 89 -25.09 -32.80 -19.76
N ALA A 90 -26.02 -32.07 -19.14
CA ALA A 90 -27.46 -32.35 -19.18
C ALA A 90 -28.01 -32.16 -20.60
N ALA A 91 -27.58 -31.10 -21.30
CA ALA A 91 -27.92 -30.86 -22.70
C ALA A 91 -27.44 -32.00 -23.61
N ALA A 92 -26.23 -32.52 -23.38
CA ALA A 92 -25.70 -33.67 -24.11
C ALA A 92 -26.50 -34.97 -23.83
N ARG A 93 -27.05 -35.13 -22.62
CA ARG A 93 -27.88 -36.28 -22.23
C ARG A 93 -29.36 -36.13 -22.66
N GLN A 94 -29.74 -35.02 -23.29
CA GLN A 94 -31.12 -34.70 -23.70
C GLN A 94 -32.14 -34.70 -22.56
N GLN A 95 -31.69 -34.58 -21.31
CA GLN A 95 -32.54 -34.49 -20.13
C GLN A 95 -32.71 -33.02 -19.77
N TRP A 96 -33.87 -32.47 -20.07
CA TRP A 96 -34.25 -31.11 -19.71
C TRP A 96 -35.42 -31.17 -18.73
N GLY A 97 -35.19 -30.75 -17.47
CA GLY A 97 -36.24 -30.40 -16.51
C GLY A 97 -36.95 -31.54 -15.77
N LEU A 98 -36.22 -32.42 -15.05
CA LEU A 98 -36.86 -33.46 -14.22
C LEU A 98 -36.24 -33.74 -12.84
N ASP A 99 -35.29 -32.94 -12.37
CA ASP A 99 -34.83 -33.05 -10.99
C ASP A 99 -35.40 -31.87 -10.18
N ASP A 100 -36.54 -32.10 -9.53
CA ASP A 100 -37.17 -31.18 -8.55
C ASP A 100 -36.28 -31.02 -7.28
N ASP A 101 -35.20 -31.82 -7.18
CA ASP A 101 -34.14 -31.72 -6.18
C ASP A 101 -33.02 -30.72 -6.57
N ASP A 102 -33.04 -30.13 -7.78
CA ASP A 102 -32.10 -29.08 -8.23
C ASP A 102 -32.49 -27.67 -7.76
N ASP A 103 -33.41 -27.54 -6.79
CA ASP A 103 -33.78 -26.25 -6.17
C ASP A 103 -32.58 -25.63 -5.38
N ASP A 104 -31.55 -26.42 -5.07
CA ASP A 104 -30.28 -25.95 -4.48
C ASP A 104 -29.34 -25.27 -5.51
N LEU A 105 -29.67 -25.30 -6.81
CA LEU A 105 -28.92 -24.65 -7.89
C LEU A 105 -29.65 -23.41 -8.42
N GLU A 106 -30.26 -22.62 -7.54
CA GLU A 106 -30.62 -21.23 -7.88
C GLU A 106 -29.41 -20.58 -8.56
N ARG A 107 -29.58 -20.11 -9.80
CA ARG A 107 -28.55 -19.36 -10.54
C ARG A 107 -27.98 -18.31 -9.58
N PRO A 108 -26.69 -18.40 -9.20
CA PRO A 108 -26.13 -17.46 -8.24
C PRO A 108 -26.29 -16.08 -8.86
N GLN A 109 -27.10 -15.24 -8.22
CA GLN A 109 -27.05 -13.83 -8.58
C GLN A 109 -25.61 -13.40 -8.32
N LEU A 110 -24.92 -13.00 -9.39
CA LEU A 110 -23.59 -12.39 -9.35
C LEU A 110 -23.73 -11.00 -8.69
N SER A 111 -24.17 -10.97 -7.44
CA SER A 111 -24.23 -9.78 -6.63
C SER A 111 -22.88 -9.62 -5.96
N ILE A 112 -22.22 -8.51 -6.27
CA ILE A 112 -21.03 -8.07 -5.55
C ILE A 112 -21.47 -7.82 -4.09
N PRO A 113 -20.77 -8.34 -3.07
CA PRO A 113 -21.15 -8.12 -1.69
C PRO A 113 -21.00 -6.64 -1.40
N LEU A 114 -22.13 -5.94 -1.28
CA LEU A 114 -22.16 -4.49 -1.11
C LEU A 114 -21.44 -4.07 0.18
N ASP A 115 -21.46 -4.93 1.19
CA ASP A 115 -20.72 -4.76 2.45
C ASP A 115 -19.20 -4.74 2.26
N LEU A 116 -18.63 -5.68 1.48
CA LEU A 116 -17.18 -5.72 1.20
C LEU A 116 -16.75 -4.48 0.40
N VAL A 117 -17.57 -4.05 -0.56
CA VAL A 117 -17.31 -2.82 -1.33
C VAL A 117 -17.41 -1.58 -0.44
N ALA A 118 -18.38 -1.52 0.47
CA ALA A 118 -18.50 -0.43 1.42
C ALA A 118 -17.30 -0.39 2.37
N ARG A 119 -16.88 -1.54 2.91
CA ARG A 119 -15.67 -1.68 3.74
C ARG A 119 -14.42 -1.24 2.99
N LEU A 120 -14.26 -1.64 1.73
CA LEU A 120 -13.12 -1.23 0.91
C LEU A 120 -13.10 0.28 0.69
N LYS A 121 -14.26 0.91 0.45
CA LYS A 121 -14.37 2.37 0.33
C LYS A 121 -13.99 3.09 1.63
N VAL A 122 -14.47 2.58 2.77
CA VAL A 122 -14.13 3.14 4.09
C VAL A 122 -12.62 3.04 4.31
N LYS A 123 -12.01 1.88 4.13
CA LYS A 123 -10.56 1.68 4.29
C LYS A 123 -9.73 2.49 3.29
N GLY A 124 -10.19 2.61 2.05
CA GLY A 124 -9.58 3.49 1.06
C GLY A 124 -9.63 4.98 1.47
N SER A 125 -10.73 5.43 2.07
CA SER A 125 -10.84 6.81 2.59
C SER A 125 -9.96 7.04 3.83
N GLU A 126 -9.82 6.04 4.70
CA GLU A 126 -8.92 6.09 5.85
C GLU A 126 -7.45 6.17 5.41
N PHE A 127 -7.06 5.38 4.41
CA PHE A 127 -5.73 5.47 3.79
C PHE A 127 -5.49 6.87 3.22
N LYS A 128 -6.43 7.41 2.45
CA LYS A 128 -6.33 8.75 1.87
C LYS A 128 -6.12 9.82 2.96
N GLY A 129 -6.94 9.81 4.01
CA GLY A 129 -6.80 10.76 5.12
C GLY A 129 -5.47 10.62 5.87
N CYS A 130 -5.00 9.39 6.10
CA CYS A 130 -3.68 9.16 6.71
C CYS A 130 -2.54 9.67 5.83
N PHE A 131 -2.65 9.50 4.51
CA PHE A 131 -1.66 9.96 3.54
C PHE A 131 -1.62 11.48 3.45
N GLU A 132 -2.78 12.15 3.41
CA GLU A 132 -2.87 13.62 3.42
C GLU A 132 -2.26 14.20 4.71
N THR A 133 -2.58 13.62 5.87
CA THR A 133 -1.98 14.01 7.16
C THR A 133 -0.46 13.84 7.14
N MET A 134 0.05 12.75 6.53
CA MET A 134 1.49 12.54 6.36
C MET A 134 2.12 13.62 5.48
N ARG A 135 1.46 14.03 4.41
CA ARG A 135 1.95 15.10 3.52
C ARG A 135 2.01 16.45 4.22
N GLU A 136 0.99 16.80 4.99
CA GLU A 136 0.98 18.04 5.77
C GLU A 136 2.10 18.06 6.81
N LEU A 137 2.31 16.95 7.50
CA LEU A 137 3.39 16.79 8.47
C LEU A 137 4.76 16.93 7.79
N LEU A 138 4.99 16.25 6.67
CA LEU A 138 6.23 16.35 5.88
C LEU A 138 6.45 17.74 5.26
N GLY A 139 5.38 18.45 4.91
CA GLY A 139 5.44 19.83 4.39
C GLY A 139 5.73 20.87 5.46
N SER A 140 5.33 20.62 6.70
CA SER A 140 5.56 21.52 7.84
C SER A 140 6.99 21.43 8.38
N THR A 141 7.69 20.31 8.14
CA THR A 141 9.05 20.12 8.64
C THR A 141 10.07 20.88 7.77
N PRO A 142 10.95 21.72 8.36
CA PRO A 142 11.87 22.57 7.61
C PRO A 142 13.02 21.82 6.92
N ARG A 143 13.22 20.51 7.20
CA ARG A 143 14.31 19.67 6.67
C ARG A 143 14.24 19.52 5.15
N ALA A 144 15.35 19.77 4.46
CA ALA A 144 15.44 19.68 3.01
C ALA A 144 15.19 18.26 2.47
N ASP A 145 15.67 17.23 3.18
CA ASP A 145 15.47 15.82 2.83
C ASP A 145 13.98 15.40 2.88
N LEU A 146 13.19 16.00 3.76
CA LEU A 146 11.76 15.71 3.86
C LEU A 146 10.95 16.39 2.77
N ARG A 147 11.39 17.56 2.30
CA ARG A 147 10.78 18.23 1.14
C ARG A 147 11.04 17.44 -0.15
N SER A 148 12.24 16.88 -0.33
CA SER A 148 12.54 16.03 -1.49
C SER A 148 11.75 14.71 -1.44
N LEU A 149 11.52 14.15 -0.25
CA LEU A 149 10.61 13.02 -0.06
C LEU A 149 9.16 13.39 -0.42
N ASN A 150 8.64 14.53 0.06
CA ASN A 150 7.29 15.00 -0.28
C ASN A 150 7.12 15.20 -1.80
N PHE A 151 8.12 15.80 -2.45
CA PHE A 151 8.15 15.92 -3.91
C PHE A 151 8.11 14.56 -4.62
N ARG A 152 8.85 13.55 -4.12
CA ARG A 152 8.83 12.20 -4.70
C ARG A 152 7.51 11.49 -4.51
N LEU A 153 6.86 11.68 -3.35
CA LEU A 153 5.56 11.09 -3.05
C LEU A 153 4.46 11.64 -3.96
N ASP A 154 4.59 12.89 -4.43
CA ASP A 154 3.65 13.53 -5.34
C ASP A 154 4.24 13.81 -6.73
N PHE A 155 5.22 12.99 -7.14
CA PHE A 155 5.84 13.13 -8.46
C PHE A 155 4.84 12.95 -9.62
N SER A 156 3.72 12.28 -9.35
CA SER A 156 2.65 12.04 -10.33
C SER A 156 1.63 13.18 -10.43
N HIS A 157 1.68 14.20 -9.56
CA HIS A 157 0.65 15.24 -9.39
C HIS A 157 -0.77 14.71 -9.11
N PHE A 158 -0.92 13.39 -8.96
CA PHE A 158 -2.21 12.74 -8.83
C PHE A 158 -2.98 13.19 -7.59
N TYR A 159 -2.27 13.60 -6.54
CA TYR A 159 -2.89 13.98 -5.27
C TYR A 159 -3.15 15.49 -5.14
N THR A 160 -2.60 16.33 -6.03
CA THR A 160 -2.92 17.77 -6.09
C THR A 160 -4.19 18.06 -6.88
N ASP A 161 -4.52 17.24 -7.88
CA ASP A 161 -5.71 17.47 -8.73
C ASP A 161 -7.03 17.16 -7.99
N PHE A 162 -7.03 16.23 -7.04
CA PHE A 162 -8.23 15.89 -6.25
C PHE A 162 -8.71 17.00 -5.30
N ALA A 163 -7.88 18.02 -5.02
CA ALA A 163 -8.30 19.17 -4.21
C ALA A 163 -9.14 20.18 -5.01
N CYS A 164 -9.08 20.14 -6.34
CA CYS A 164 -9.82 21.07 -7.21
C CYS A 164 -11.22 20.53 -7.61
N ASP A 165 -11.40 19.21 -7.66
CA ASP A 165 -12.67 18.57 -8.07
C ASP A 165 -13.74 18.52 -6.96
N ALA A 166 -13.50 19.16 -5.81
CA ALA A 166 -14.44 19.27 -4.69
C ALA A 166 -14.98 20.70 -4.46
N ALA A 167 -14.82 21.60 -5.44
CA ALA A 167 -15.36 22.97 -5.42
C ALA A 167 -16.50 23.16 -6.44
#